data_AF-A0A1S3VPB3-F1
#
_entry.id   AF-A0A1S3VPB3-F1
#
_cell.length_a   1.000
_cell.length_b   1.000
_cell.length_c   1.000
_cell.angle_alpha   90.00
_cell.angle_beta   90.00
_cell.angle_gamma   90.00
#
_symmetry.space_group_name_H-M   'P 1'
#
loop_
_entity.id
_entity.type
_entity.pdbx_description
1 polymer ?
#
loop_
_entity_poly.entity_id
_entity_poly.type
_entity_poly.pdbx_seq_one_letter_code
_entity_poly.pdbx_strand_id
1 'polypeptide(L)'
;MIGMASSSSLLRMEEIAGKGRGLVAEKSLKAGQIILTESPLILYSASPLYAPSSSPFTNCDHCFRILPSHTTIFRCPSCSHHTFCSQRCLSLAQNSSHSNWVCKALIFLLQHPNPTLLQQHPPERQVQARFIVASHNLFLQSPSQLHTFLSLHGTPDTAIFYVAKFLHSLISPLFPPEGQLSVDLTAQLLAKDRLNSFCLMDPYSPDGPQRSIKAYAIYPKATFFNHDCVPNACRFDYVDTGDEHNTDIVFRLIEDVPAGKEICISYFRIGRDYCTRKRILMEDYGFTCGCDRCKIEANWGENQGEMNSDLPHVRFLQKHVCERKNCAGTMAPLPPKDDVPSNVLECNFCGNLKEI
;
A
#
# COMPACT_ATOMS: atom_id res chain seq x y z
N MET A 1 -16.42 -15.28 -30.34
CA MET A 1 -15.02 -15.67 -30.07
C MET A 1 -14.13 -14.52 -30.46
N ILE A 2 -13.83 -13.63 -29.51
CA ILE A 2 -12.89 -12.52 -29.68
C ILE A 2 -11.63 -12.99 -28.95
N GLY A 3 -10.56 -13.24 -29.70
CA GLY A 3 -9.30 -13.70 -29.15
C GLY A 3 -8.73 -12.70 -28.16
N MET A 4 -8.48 -13.14 -26.94
CA MET A 4 -7.63 -12.41 -26.00
C MET A 4 -6.22 -12.37 -26.60
N ALA A 5 -5.86 -11.24 -27.19
CA ALA A 5 -4.47 -10.95 -27.49
C ALA A 5 -3.71 -11.00 -26.16
N SER A 6 -2.74 -11.91 -26.06
CA SER A 6 -1.79 -11.95 -24.94
C SER A 6 -1.08 -10.61 -24.89
N SER A 7 -1.50 -9.72 -23.98
CA SER A 7 -0.82 -8.46 -23.72
C SER A 7 0.57 -8.81 -23.20
N SER A 8 1.62 -8.51 -23.99
CA SER A 8 2.98 -8.59 -23.46
C SER A 8 3.10 -7.70 -22.24
N SER A 9 3.66 -8.23 -21.17
CA SER A 9 3.89 -7.46 -19.94
C SER A 9 4.87 -6.33 -20.24
N LEU A 10 4.66 -5.14 -19.67
CA LEU A 10 5.65 -4.05 -19.79
C LEU A 10 6.90 -4.32 -18.93
N LEU A 11 6.76 -5.21 -17.94
CA LEU A 11 7.72 -5.48 -16.89
C LEU A 11 7.95 -6.98 -16.78
N ARG A 12 9.20 -7.39 -16.56
CA ARG A 12 9.57 -8.75 -16.16
C ARG A 12 10.24 -8.75 -14.80
N MET A 13 10.11 -9.85 -14.07
CA MET A 13 10.79 -10.06 -12.81
C MET A 13 12.19 -10.61 -13.07
N GLU A 14 13.19 -10.10 -12.35
CA GLU A 14 14.57 -10.58 -12.37
C GLU A 14 15.15 -10.61 -10.96
N GLU A 15 16.18 -11.45 -10.74
CA GLU A 15 17.02 -11.37 -9.54
C GLU A 15 18.04 -10.25 -9.72
N ILE A 16 17.93 -9.22 -8.90
CA ILE A 16 18.79 -8.04 -8.90
C ILE A 16 19.88 -8.23 -7.85
N ALA A 17 21.14 -8.15 -8.28
CA ALA A 17 22.29 -8.35 -7.40
C ALA A 17 22.22 -7.46 -6.16
N GLY A 18 22.21 -8.09 -4.98
CA GLY A 18 22.15 -7.41 -3.68
C GLY A 18 20.78 -6.82 -3.31
N LYS A 19 19.75 -6.95 -4.15
CA LYS A 19 18.38 -6.50 -3.86
C LYS A 19 17.33 -7.62 -3.89
N GLY A 20 17.70 -8.82 -4.36
CA GLY A 20 16.76 -9.92 -4.56
C GLY A 20 15.86 -9.65 -5.76
N ARG A 21 14.63 -10.17 -5.75
CA ARG A 21 13.68 -10.01 -6.85
C ARG A 21 13.32 -8.53 -7.08
N GLY A 22 13.40 -8.09 -8.33
CA GLY A 22 12.99 -6.76 -8.78
C GLY A 22 12.24 -6.81 -10.11
N LEU A 23 11.65 -5.69 -10.50
CA LEU A 23 11.00 -5.53 -11.81
C LEU A 23 11.88 -4.70 -12.75
N VAL A 24 12.05 -5.15 -13.98
CA VAL A 24 12.81 -4.45 -15.02
C VAL A 24 11.95 -4.21 -16.25
N ALA A 25 12.24 -3.15 -17.01
CA ALA A 25 11.50 -2.82 -18.22
C ALA A 25 11.77 -3.86 -19.33
N GLU A 26 10.73 -4.44 -19.94
CA GLU A 26 10.89 -5.37 -21.09
C GLU A 26 11.27 -4.67 -22.39
N LYS A 27 10.89 -3.40 -22.52
CA LYS A 27 11.16 -2.54 -23.66
C LYS A 27 11.42 -1.12 -23.19
N SER A 28 11.78 -0.22 -24.10
CA SER A 28 11.87 1.20 -23.76
C SER A 28 10.48 1.74 -23.41
N LEU A 29 10.38 2.46 -22.30
CA LEU A 29 9.14 3.02 -21.75
C LEU A 29 9.29 4.53 -21.61
N LYS A 30 8.17 5.25 -21.72
CA LYS A 30 8.15 6.71 -21.76
C LYS A 30 7.71 7.33 -20.44
N ALA A 31 8.24 8.52 -20.14
CA ALA A 31 7.81 9.30 -18.98
C ALA A 31 6.28 9.50 -18.99
N GLY A 32 5.65 9.38 -17.81
CA GLY A 32 4.19 9.43 -17.65
C GLY A 32 3.44 8.14 -17.97
N GLN A 33 4.06 7.19 -18.69
CA GLN A 33 3.42 5.92 -19.05
C GLN A 33 3.01 5.15 -17.80
N ILE A 34 1.77 4.63 -17.81
CA ILE A 34 1.27 3.70 -16.80
C ILE A 34 1.89 2.33 -17.07
N ILE A 35 2.65 1.81 -16.11
CA ILE A 35 3.38 0.55 -16.22
C ILE A 35 2.74 -0.60 -15.44
N LEU A 36 1.92 -0.27 -14.44
CA LEU A 36 1.17 -1.23 -13.65
C LEU A 36 -0.09 -0.57 -13.10
N THR A 37 -1.23 -1.22 -13.27
CA THR A 37 -2.45 -1.00 -12.49
C THR A 37 -2.80 -2.32 -11.82
N GLU A 38 -3.02 -2.32 -10.52
CA GLU A 38 -3.26 -3.54 -9.75
C GLU A 38 -4.32 -3.34 -8.67
N SER A 39 -5.26 -4.29 -8.58
CA SER A 39 -6.23 -4.39 -7.48
C SER A 39 -5.66 -5.20 -6.31
N PRO A 40 -6.08 -4.91 -5.07
CA PRO A 40 -5.50 -5.54 -3.89
C PRO A 40 -5.88 -7.01 -3.77
N LEU A 41 -4.93 -7.84 -3.33
CA LEU A 41 -5.14 -9.23 -2.98
C LEU A 41 -5.79 -9.38 -1.59
N ILE A 42 -5.29 -8.61 -0.63
CA ILE A 42 -5.86 -8.46 0.71
C ILE A 42 -6.02 -6.97 0.94
N LEU A 43 -7.15 -6.58 1.52
CA LEU A 43 -7.47 -5.20 1.87
C LEU A 43 -8.15 -5.19 3.23
N TYR A 44 -7.65 -4.38 4.16
CA TYR A 44 -8.18 -4.31 5.52
C TYR A 44 -8.05 -2.91 6.13
N SER A 45 -8.97 -2.59 7.03
CA SER A 45 -9.02 -1.26 7.67
C SER A 45 -7.83 -1.05 8.59
N ALA A 46 -7.24 0.15 8.53
CA ALA A 46 -6.22 0.61 9.46
C ALA A 46 -6.82 1.13 10.77
N SER A 47 -8.14 1.24 10.86
CA SER A 47 -8.82 1.64 12.09
C SER A 47 -8.82 0.47 13.09
N PRO A 48 -8.37 0.68 14.35
CA PRO A 48 -8.50 -0.30 15.42
C PRO A 48 -9.95 -0.77 15.59
N LEU A 49 -10.14 -1.96 16.17
CA LEU A 49 -11.48 -2.48 16.43
C LEU A 49 -12.24 -1.61 17.43
N TYR A 50 -11.54 -1.09 18.44
CA TYR A 50 -12.09 -0.25 19.50
C TYR A 50 -11.68 1.22 19.36
N ALA A 51 -11.52 1.70 18.13
CA ALA A 51 -11.11 3.07 17.89
C ALA A 51 -12.12 4.07 18.50
N PRO A 52 -11.66 5.10 19.22
CA PRO A 52 -12.53 6.22 19.58
C PRO A 52 -13.06 6.85 18.29
N SER A 53 -14.30 7.34 18.33
CA SER A 53 -15.01 7.96 17.20
C SER A 53 -14.46 9.34 16.83
N SER A 54 -13.16 9.41 16.53
CA SER A 54 -12.42 10.65 16.26
C SER A 54 -12.12 10.88 14.79
N SER A 55 -12.41 9.93 13.88
CA SER A 55 -12.33 10.20 12.45
C SER A 55 -13.51 11.09 12.04
N PRO A 56 -13.27 12.24 11.37
CA PRO A 56 -14.35 13.05 10.81
C PRO A 56 -15.03 12.37 9.61
N PHE A 57 -14.43 11.31 9.07
CA PHE A 57 -14.92 10.59 7.90
C PHE A 57 -15.35 9.17 8.27
N THR A 58 -16.55 8.81 7.84
CA THR A 58 -16.98 7.42 7.73
C THR A 58 -16.59 6.93 6.34
N ASN A 59 -15.98 5.76 6.23
CA ASN A 59 -15.56 5.18 4.95
C ASN A 59 -16.43 3.97 4.60
N CYS A 60 -16.58 3.69 3.31
CA CYS A 60 -17.15 2.43 2.82
C CYS A 60 -16.25 1.25 3.25
N ASP A 61 -16.83 0.23 3.89
CA ASP A 61 -16.10 -0.96 4.37
C ASP A 61 -15.67 -1.92 3.24
N HIS A 62 -15.97 -1.59 1.98
CA HIS A 62 -15.50 -2.32 0.81
C HIS A 62 -14.43 -1.55 0.04
N CYS A 63 -14.78 -0.36 -0.46
CA CYS A 63 -13.93 0.40 -1.38
C CYS A 63 -13.14 1.53 -0.68
N PHE A 64 -13.32 1.74 0.63
CA PHE A 64 -12.67 2.80 1.42
C PHE A 64 -12.91 4.23 0.94
N ARG A 65 -13.93 4.42 0.09
CA ARG A 65 -14.41 5.74 -0.30
C ARG A 65 -15.00 6.46 0.92
N ILE A 66 -14.72 7.75 1.05
CA ILE A 66 -15.38 8.59 2.06
C ILE A 66 -16.88 8.63 1.80
N LEU A 67 -17.66 8.48 2.87
CA LEU A 67 -19.11 8.60 2.89
C LEU A 67 -19.48 9.97 3.45
N PRO A 68 -19.94 10.92 2.62
CA PRO A 68 -20.46 12.20 3.09
C PRO A 68 -21.68 12.02 4.01
N SER A 69 -21.90 12.95 4.93
CA SER A 69 -22.96 12.90 5.95
C SER A 69 -24.39 12.78 5.41
N HIS A 70 -24.62 13.10 4.13
CA HIS A 70 -25.94 13.07 3.47
C HIS A 70 -26.08 11.98 2.40
N THR A 71 -25.14 11.05 2.31
CA THR A 71 -25.19 9.97 1.32
C THR A 71 -26.03 8.80 1.84
N THR A 72 -26.85 8.20 0.97
CA THR A 72 -27.53 6.94 1.26
C THR A 72 -26.48 5.86 1.54
N ILE A 73 -26.48 5.33 2.76
CA ILE A 73 -25.59 4.25 3.18
C ILE A 73 -26.35 2.93 3.25
N PHE A 74 -25.67 1.86 2.86
CA PHE A 74 -26.17 0.49 2.96
C PHE A 74 -25.48 -0.19 4.14
N ARG A 75 -26.23 -0.85 5.02
CA ARG A 75 -25.66 -1.56 6.18
C ARG A 75 -25.67 -3.06 5.92
N CYS A 76 -24.67 -3.75 6.47
CA CYS A 76 -24.68 -5.21 6.48
C CYS A 76 -25.91 -5.70 7.27
N PRO A 77 -26.78 -6.55 6.69
CA PRO A 77 -27.99 -7.01 7.37
C PRO A 77 -27.70 -7.88 8.60
N SER A 78 -26.52 -8.52 8.66
CA SER A 78 -26.15 -9.43 9.75
C SER A 78 -25.55 -8.71 10.96
N CYS A 79 -24.67 -7.71 10.74
CA CYS A 79 -23.99 -7.03 11.84
C CYS A 79 -24.47 -5.61 12.10
N SER A 80 -25.07 -4.93 11.11
CA SER A 80 -25.42 -3.50 11.15
C SER A 80 -24.28 -2.51 11.47
N HIS A 81 -23.07 -3.00 11.74
CA HIS A 81 -21.88 -2.21 12.03
C HIS A 81 -21.15 -1.72 10.78
N HIS A 82 -21.06 -2.57 9.74
CA HIS A 82 -20.36 -2.21 8.50
C HIS A 82 -21.31 -1.50 7.53
N THR A 83 -20.78 -0.48 6.87
CA THR A 83 -21.48 0.46 5.98
C THR A 83 -20.85 0.49 4.59
N PHE A 84 -21.69 0.66 3.57
CA PHE A 84 -21.29 0.62 2.17
C PHE A 84 -21.89 1.79 1.40
N CYS A 85 -21.14 2.33 0.43
CA CYS A 85 -21.58 3.47 -0.39
C CYS A 85 -22.67 3.11 -1.42
N SER A 86 -22.86 1.82 -1.71
CA SER A 86 -23.83 1.36 -2.70
C SER A 86 -24.24 -0.09 -2.43
N GLN A 87 -25.40 -0.50 -2.97
CA GLN A 87 -25.83 -1.90 -2.97
C GLN A 87 -24.80 -2.81 -3.63
N ARG A 88 -24.11 -2.33 -4.68
CA ARG A 88 -23.01 -3.07 -5.35
C ARG A 88 -21.85 -3.33 -4.39
N CYS A 89 -21.38 -2.32 -3.66
CA CYS A 89 -20.31 -2.49 -2.66
C CYS A 89 -20.71 -3.47 -1.55
N LEU A 90 -21.95 -3.41 -1.07
CA LEU A 90 -22.47 -4.39 -0.11
C LEU A 90 -22.42 -5.81 -0.69
N SER A 91 -22.97 -6.02 -1.89
CA SER A 91 -23.00 -7.34 -2.54
C SER A 91 -21.60 -7.88 -2.83
N LEU A 92 -20.66 -7.04 -3.29
CA LEU A 92 -19.27 -7.45 -3.53
C LEU A 92 -18.57 -7.80 -2.22
N ALA A 93 -18.73 -6.99 -1.17
CA ALA A 93 -18.12 -7.24 0.13
C ALA A 93 -18.60 -8.55 0.74
N GLN A 94 -19.90 -8.85 0.68
CA GLN A 94 -20.46 -10.12 1.18
C GLN A 94 -19.88 -11.37 0.51
N ASN A 95 -19.32 -11.23 -0.69
CA ASN A 95 -18.65 -12.30 -1.42
C ASN A 95 -17.11 -12.20 -1.37
N SER A 96 -16.54 -11.20 -0.69
CA SER A 96 -15.10 -10.95 -0.62
C SER A 96 -14.70 -10.44 0.77
N SER A 97 -14.43 -9.13 0.91
CA SER A 97 -13.85 -8.48 2.09
C SER A 97 -14.69 -8.56 3.37
N HIS A 98 -15.98 -8.90 3.27
CA HIS A 98 -16.94 -8.99 4.37
C HIS A 98 -17.85 -10.22 4.22
N SER A 99 -17.26 -11.38 3.95
CA SER A 99 -17.99 -12.65 3.92
C SER A 99 -18.70 -12.96 5.24
N ASN A 100 -19.60 -13.96 5.26
CA ASN A 100 -20.30 -14.36 6.49
C ASN A 100 -19.32 -14.75 7.61
N TRP A 101 -18.19 -15.39 7.27
CA TRP A 101 -17.14 -15.74 8.23
C TRP A 101 -16.42 -14.50 8.76
N VAL A 102 -16.03 -13.57 7.89
CA VAL A 102 -15.41 -12.29 8.29
C VAL A 102 -16.35 -11.49 9.18
N CYS A 103 -17.61 -11.38 8.78
CA CYS A 103 -18.64 -10.66 9.51
C CYS A 103 -18.77 -11.19 10.95
N LYS A 104 -18.96 -12.51 11.10
CA LYS A 104 -19.05 -13.16 12.41
C LYS A 104 -17.79 -13.02 13.23
N ALA A 105 -16.62 -13.21 12.63
CA ALA A 105 -15.33 -13.10 13.32
C ALA A 105 -15.13 -11.67 13.87
N LEU A 106 -15.41 -10.64 13.07
CA LEU A 106 -15.28 -9.25 13.51
C LEU A 106 -16.30 -8.89 14.60
N ILE A 107 -17.55 -9.36 14.50
CA ILE A 107 -18.54 -9.18 15.58
C ILE A 107 -18.04 -9.84 16.87
N PHE A 108 -17.57 -11.08 16.80
CA PHE A 108 -17.06 -11.81 17.95
C PHE A 108 -15.88 -11.08 18.60
N LEU A 109 -14.95 -10.55 17.80
CA LEU A 109 -13.81 -9.78 18.31
C LEU A 109 -14.24 -8.46 18.97
N LEU A 110 -15.30 -7.81 18.50
CA LEU A 110 -15.84 -6.56 19.06
C LEU A 110 -16.69 -6.79 20.32
N GLN A 111 -17.40 -7.91 20.38
CA GLN A 111 -18.34 -8.28 21.43
C GLN A 111 -17.78 -9.40 22.31
N HIS A 112 -16.45 -9.53 22.37
CA HIS A 112 -15.81 -10.61 23.10
C HIS A 112 -16.21 -10.54 24.60
N PRO A 113 -16.58 -11.66 25.25
CA PRO A 113 -17.04 -11.66 26.65
C PRO A 113 -16.04 -11.02 27.62
N ASN A 114 -14.75 -11.12 27.30
CA ASN A 114 -13.70 -10.34 27.93
C ASN A 114 -13.20 -9.26 26.94
N PRO A 115 -13.77 -8.04 26.95
CA PRO A 115 -13.38 -6.98 26.01
C PRO A 115 -11.95 -6.49 26.24
N THR A 116 -11.44 -6.63 27.46
CA THR A 116 -10.08 -6.20 27.81
C THR A 116 -8.99 -7.03 27.13
N LEU A 117 -9.31 -8.26 26.69
CA LEU A 117 -8.35 -9.19 26.10
C LEU A 117 -7.60 -8.58 24.91
N LEU A 118 -8.31 -7.86 24.03
CA LEU A 118 -7.71 -7.20 22.88
C LEU A 118 -7.49 -5.70 23.09
N GLN A 119 -8.31 -5.05 23.93
CA GLN A 119 -8.20 -3.62 24.24
C GLN A 119 -6.93 -3.25 25.04
N GLN A 120 -6.41 -4.17 25.86
CA GLN A 120 -5.16 -3.95 26.60
C GLN A 120 -3.92 -3.94 25.70
N HIS A 121 -4.05 -4.37 24.45
CA HIS A 121 -2.96 -4.37 23.49
C HIS A 121 -2.93 -3.08 22.65
N PRO A 122 -1.76 -2.73 22.11
CA PRO A 122 -1.63 -1.55 21.25
C PRO A 122 -2.62 -1.58 20.08
N PRO A 123 -3.08 -0.41 19.59
CA PRO A 123 -3.99 -0.30 18.45
C PRO A 123 -3.57 -1.14 17.23
N GLU A 124 -2.27 -1.24 16.98
CA GLU A 124 -1.67 -2.01 15.89
C GLU A 124 -2.04 -3.50 15.99
N ARG A 125 -2.15 -4.06 17.20
CA ARG A 125 -2.55 -5.46 17.38
C ARG A 125 -4.00 -5.71 16.98
N GLN A 126 -4.86 -4.71 17.13
CA GLN A 126 -6.25 -4.78 16.68
C GLN A 126 -6.34 -4.72 15.16
N VAL A 127 -5.48 -3.92 14.53
CA VAL A 127 -5.35 -3.87 13.06
C VAL A 127 -4.81 -5.21 12.53
N GLN A 128 -3.79 -5.78 13.17
CA GLN A 128 -3.28 -7.12 12.85
C GLN A 128 -4.36 -8.20 13.00
N ALA A 129 -5.26 -8.10 14.00
CA ALA A 129 -6.40 -8.99 14.11
C ALA A 129 -7.32 -8.92 12.88
N ARG A 130 -7.61 -7.70 12.36
CA ARG A 130 -8.37 -7.52 11.12
C ARG A 130 -7.67 -8.16 9.92
N PHE A 131 -6.36 -7.98 9.80
CA PHE A 131 -5.55 -8.59 8.75
C PHE A 131 -5.59 -10.13 8.81
N ILE A 132 -5.49 -10.73 10.01
CA ILE A 132 -5.56 -12.19 10.16
C ILE A 132 -6.96 -12.72 9.82
N VAL A 133 -8.03 -12.01 10.18
CA VAL A 133 -9.40 -12.34 9.74
C VAL A 133 -9.50 -12.30 8.20
N ALA A 134 -8.97 -11.26 7.57
CA ALA A 134 -8.95 -11.15 6.11
C ALA A 134 -8.12 -12.28 5.45
N SER A 135 -7.02 -12.70 6.09
CA SER A 135 -6.16 -13.78 5.60
C SER A 135 -6.83 -15.16 5.67
N HIS A 136 -7.57 -15.46 6.74
CA HIS A 136 -8.38 -16.68 6.83
C HIS A 136 -9.46 -16.70 5.74
N ASN A 137 -10.07 -15.55 5.47
CA ASN A 137 -11.05 -15.42 4.39
C ASN A 137 -10.42 -15.63 3.01
N LEU A 138 -9.24 -15.07 2.75
CA LEU A 138 -8.50 -15.33 1.51
C LEU A 138 -8.19 -16.81 1.36
N PHE A 139 -7.76 -17.48 2.43
CA PHE A 139 -7.48 -18.91 2.41
C PHE A 139 -8.71 -19.73 2.01
N LEU A 140 -9.87 -19.42 2.60
CA LEU A 140 -11.14 -20.08 2.29
C LEU A 140 -11.60 -19.85 0.85
N GLN A 141 -11.44 -18.64 0.33
CA GLN A 141 -11.93 -18.27 -1.00
C GLN A 141 -10.98 -18.67 -2.12
N SER A 142 -9.67 -18.55 -1.89
CA SER A 142 -8.64 -18.77 -2.90
C SER A 142 -7.30 -19.17 -2.26
N PRO A 143 -7.10 -20.47 -1.95
CA PRO A 143 -5.84 -20.97 -1.40
C PRO A 143 -4.61 -20.63 -2.25
N SER A 144 -4.73 -20.65 -3.59
CA SER A 144 -3.64 -20.32 -4.52
C SER A 144 -3.19 -18.85 -4.41
N GLN A 145 -4.12 -17.94 -4.14
CA GLN A 145 -3.79 -16.54 -3.87
C GLN A 145 -3.08 -16.37 -2.52
N LEU A 146 -3.48 -17.12 -1.49
CA LEU A 146 -2.72 -17.14 -0.23
C LEU A 146 -1.29 -17.66 -0.45
N HIS A 147 -1.10 -18.70 -1.27
CA HIS A 147 0.25 -19.17 -1.62
C HIS A 147 1.07 -18.10 -2.35
N THR A 148 0.44 -17.33 -3.23
CA THR A 148 1.10 -16.18 -3.88
C THR A 148 1.58 -15.18 -2.83
N PHE A 149 0.73 -14.84 -1.86
CA PHE A 149 1.13 -13.97 -0.75
C PHE A 149 2.24 -14.58 0.12
N LEU A 150 2.18 -15.87 0.44
CA LEU A 150 3.21 -16.57 1.22
C LEU A 150 4.57 -16.62 0.51
N SER A 151 4.61 -16.46 -0.82
CA SER A 151 5.84 -16.37 -1.60
C SER A 151 6.57 -15.03 -1.48
N LEU A 152 5.94 -14.00 -0.89
CA LEU A 152 6.54 -12.67 -0.72
C LEU A 152 7.62 -12.68 0.36
N HIS A 153 8.51 -11.68 0.31
CA HIS A 153 9.62 -11.54 1.26
C HIS A 153 9.10 -11.25 2.69
N GLY A 154 9.81 -11.74 3.70
CA GLY A 154 9.43 -11.60 5.10
C GLY A 154 9.51 -12.92 5.84
N THR A 155 10.23 -12.90 6.95
CA THR A 155 10.41 -14.04 7.85
C THR A 155 10.05 -13.61 9.27
N PRO A 156 9.29 -14.44 10.02
CA PRO A 156 8.87 -14.08 11.37
C PRO A 156 10.04 -14.14 12.35
N ASP A 157 10.19 -13.09 13.15
CA ASP A 157 11.03 -13.06 14.34
C ASP A 157 10.27 -13.55 15.58
N THR A 158 10.95 -13.61 16.73
CA THR A 158 10.35 -14.04 18.00
C THR A 158 9.16 -13.18 18.43
N ALA A 159 9.20 -11.87 18.17
CA ALA A 159 8.12 -10.96 18.53
C ALA A 159 6.87 -11.22 17.67
N ILE A 160 7.05 -11.47 16.36
CA ILE A 160 5.97 -11.86 15.45
C ILE A 160 5.35 -13.17 15.88
N PHE A 161 6.15 -14.18 16.28
CA PHE A 161 5.60 -15.45 16.79
C PHE A 161 4.76 -15.28 18.06
N TYR A 162 5.15 -14.40 18.97
CA TYR A 162 4.36 -14.10 20.16
C TYR A 162 2.99 -13.52 19.79
N VAL A 163 2.97 -12.55 18.88
CA VAL A 163 1.73 -11.94 18.37
C VAL A 163 0.88 -12.99 17.63
N ALA A 164 1.50 -13.82 16.79
CA ALA A 164 0.82 -14.85 16.02
C ALA A 164 0.14 -15.88 16.92
N LYS A 165 0.79 -16.36 17.98
CA LYS A 165 0.20 -17.29 18.95
C LYS A 165 -1.04 -16.70 19.61
N PHE A 166 -0.95 -15.45 20.04
CA PHE A 166 -2.07 -14.74 20.64
C PHE A 166 -3.25 -14.61 19.66
N LEU A 167 -3.01 -14.02 18.48
CA LEU A 167 -4.06 -13.80 17.49
C LEU A 167 -4.66 -15.12 16.96
N HIS A 168 -3.83 -16.14 16.73
CA HIS A 168 -4.28 -17.47 16.31
C HIS A 168 -5.27 -18.07 17.31
N SER A 169 -4.94 -18.04 18.62
CA SER A 169 -5.80 -18.59 19.67
C SER A 169 -7.18 -17.94 19.72
N LEU A 170 -7.26 -16.65 19.36
CA LEU A 170 -8.48 -15.86 19.38
C LEU A 170 -9.30 -16.00 18.08
N ILE A 171 -8.64 -16.09 16.93
CA ILE A 171 -9.28 -15.94 15.61
C ILE A 171 -9.50 -17.28 14.92
N SER A 172 -8.54 -18.21 14.99
CA SER A 172 -8.61 -19.48 14.25
C SER A 172 -9.90 -20.28 14.55
N PRO A 173 -10.36 -20.40 15.82
CA PRO A 173 -11.61 -21.11 16.13
C PRO A 173 -12.89 -20.50 15.54
N LEU A 174 -12.83 -19.26 15.03
CA LEU A 174 -13.98 -18.56 14.43
C LEU A 174 -14.23 -18.96 12.98
N PHE A 175 -13.30 -19.71 12.39
CA PHE A 175 -13.35 -20.20 11.02
C PHE A 175 -13.60 -21.72 10.99
N PRO A 176 -14.21 -22.25 9.91
CA PRO A 176 -14.44 -23.69 9.78
C PRO A 176 -13.09 -24.43 9.66
N PRO A 177 -13.01 -25.73 10.01
CA PRO A 177 -11.75 -26.47 10.05
C PRO A 177 -10.88 -26.37 8.79
N GLU A 178 -11.50 -26.39 7.61
CA GLU A 178 -10.84 -26.24 6.30
C GLU A 178 -10.25 -24.83 6.05
N GLY A 179 -10.69 -23.82 6.82
CA GLY A 179 -10.23 -22.44 6.75
C GLY A 179 -9.28 -22.03 7.87
N GLN A 180 -8.95 -22.93 8.80
CA GLN A 180 -8.12 -22.60 9.95
C GLN A 180 -6.64 -22.54 9.57
N LEU A 181 -6.03 -21.38 9.80
CA LEU A 181 -4.60 -21.20 9.63
C LEU A 181 -3.87 -21.69 10.88
N SER A 182 -2.71 -22.34 10.70
CA SER A 182 -1.82 -22.69 11.80
C SER A 182 -1.15 -21.44 12.41
N VAL A 183 -0.56 -21.60 13.60
CA VAL A 183 0.26 -20.54 14.22
C VAL A 183 1.42 -20.13 13.31
N ASP A 184 2.09 -21.10 12.67
CA ASP A 184 3.23 -20.83 11.79
C ASP A 184 2.79 -20.04 10.56
N LEU A 185 1.68 -20.42 9.92
CA LEU A 185 1.13 -19.67 8.79
C LEU A 185 0.72 -18.26 9.23
N THR A 186 0.10 -18.11 10.40
CA THR A 186 -0.25 -16.80 10.97
C THR A 186 0.99 -15.92 11.14
N ALA A 187 2.09 -16.47 11.67
CA ALA A 187 3.35 -15.75 11.83
C ALA A 187 3.98 -15.35 10.47
N GLN A 188 3.97 -16.27 9.50
CA GLN A 188 4.45 -15.99 8.13
C GLN A 188 3.66 -14.86 7.47
N LEU A 189 2.33 -14.84 7.63
CA LEU A 189 1.48 -13.79 7.07
C LEU A 189 1.77 -12.42 7.70
N LEU A 190 1.91 -12.34 9.03
CA LEU A 190 2.25 -11.09 9.73
C LEU A 190 3.62 -10.55 9.29
N ALA A 191 4.61 -11.42 9.12
CA ALA A 191 5.94 -11.03 8.67
C ALA A 191 5.93 -10.45 7.25
N LYS A 192 5.09 -11.01 6.36
CA LYS A 192 4.95 -10.56 4.98
C LYS A 192 4.13 -9.27 4.90
N ASP A 193 3.08 -9.15 5.68
CA ASP A 193 2.30 -7.91 5.76
C ASP A 193 3.17 -6.71 6.18
N ARG A 194 4.06 -6.89 7.16
CA ARG A 194 4.99 -5.85 7.63
C ARG A 194 5.86 -5.26 6.52
N LEU A 195 6.29 -6.07 5.55
CA LEU A 195 7.25 -5.65 4.51
C LEU A 195 6.62 -5.31 3.17
N ASN A 196 5.40 -5.80 2.91
CA ASN A 196 4.81 -5.79 1.57
C ASN A 196 3.49 -4.99 1.49
N SER A 197 2.99 -4.48 2.62
CA SER A 197 1.73 -3.71 2.63
C SER A 197 1.89 -2.29 2.12
N PHE A 198 0.90 -1.86 1.34
CA PHE A 198 0.74 -0.49 0.87
C PHE A 198 -0.41 0.16 1.64
N CYS A 199 -0.25 1.44 1.96
CA CYS A 199 -1.28 2.21 2.67
C CYS A 199 -2.21 2.92 1.69
N LEU A 200 -3.52 2.84 1.89
CA LEU A 200 -4.49 3.80 1.36
C LEU A 200 -4.63 4.94 2.36
N MET A 201 -4.53 6.17 1.88
CA MET A 201 -4.38 7.36 2.73
C MET A 201 -5.62 8.26 2.66
N ASP A 202 -5.93 8.97 3.74
CA ASP A 202 -6.97 10.01 3.74
C ASP A 202 -6.68 11.13 2.72
N PRO A 203 -7.64 11.96 2.31
CA PRO A 203 -7.38 13.08 1.40
C PRO A 203 -6.34 14.05 1.97
N TYR A 204 -5.57 14.67 1.07
CA TYR A 204 -4.65 15.74 1.44
C TYR A 204 -5.41 16.99 1.90
N SER A 205 -4.93 17.63 2.96
CA SER A 205 -5.39 18.95 3.40
C SER A 205 -4.18 19.87 3.61
N PRO A 206 -4.12 21.06 2.96
CA PRO A 206 -2.98 21.98 3.07
C PRO A 206 -2.80 22.53 4.50
N ASP A 207 -3.90 22.72 5.22
CA ASP A 207 -3.94 23.27 6.57
C ASP A 207 -4.37 22.23 7.63
N GLY A 208 -4.53 20.97 7.20
CA GLY A 208 -4.89 19.87 8.07
C GLY A 208 -3.69 19.19 8.72
N PRO A 209 -3.95 18.20 9.60
CA PRO A 209 -2.91 17.33 10.11
C PRO A 209 -2.27 16.50 8.98
N GLN A 210 -1.17 15.83 9.31
CA GLN A 210 -0.61 14.80 8.43
C GLN A 210 -1.68 13.76 8.09
N ARG A 211 -1.78 13.36 6.81
CA ARG A 211 -2.72 12.33 6.35
C ARG A 211 -2.59 11.07 7.20
N SER A 212 -3.73 10.57 7.68
CA SER A 212 -3.87 9.27 8.30
C SER A 212 -4.01 8.16 7.25
N ILE A 213 -3.72 6.93 7.69
CA ILE A 213 -3.91 5.72 6.90
C ILE A 213 -5.36 5.27 7.09
N LYS A 214 -6.09 5.09 5.98
CA LYS A 214 -7.45 4.54 5.95
C LYS A 214 -7.44 3.01 5.99
N ALA A 215 -6.54 2.42 5.22
CA ALA A 215 -6.47 0.98 4.99
C ALA A 215 -5.06 0.54 4.63
N TYR A 216 -4.82 -0.75 4.78
CA TYR A 216 -3.64 -1.42 4.25
C TYR A 216 -4.08 -2.43 3.21
N ALA A 217 -3.21 -2.66 2.22
CA ALA A 217 -3.45 -3.59 1.15
C ALA A 217 -2.17 -4.28 0.65
N ILE A 218 -2.32 -5.52 0.21
CA ILE A 218 -1.26 -6.29 -0.44
C ILE A 218 -1.50 -6.29 -1.94
N TYR A 219 -0.49 -5.86 -2.70
CA TYR A 219 -0.49 -5.83 -4.17
C TYR A 219 0.66 -6.69 -4.67
N PRO A 220 0.40 -7.96 -5.05
CA PRO A 220 1.44 -8.96 -5.26
C PRO A 220 2.48 -8.57 -6.32
N LYS A 221 2.09 -7.90 -7.41
CA LYS A 221 3.04 -7.45 -8.43
C LYS A 221 3.79 -6.21 -7.98
N ALA A 222 3.10 -5.24 -7.40
CA ALA A 222 3.71 -3.98 -6.96
C ALA A 222 4.74 -4.15 -5.84
N THR A 223 4.60 -5.19 -5.00
CA THR A 223 5.60 -5.56 -3.97
C THR A 223 7.00 -5.77 -4.53
N PHE A 224 7.14 -6.14 -5.81
CA PHE A 224 8.44 -6.39 -6.43
C PHE A 224 9.16 -5.14 -6.92
N PHE A 225 8.58 -3.94 -6.75
CA PHE A 225 9.34 -2.72 -6.98
C PHE A 225 10.32 -2.48 -5.84
N ASN A 226 11.62 -2.51 -6.17
CA ASN A 226 12.68 -2.15 -5.24
C ASN A 226 12.74 -0.64 -4.99
N HIS A 227 13.43 -0.27 -3.92
CA HIS A 227 13.63 1.11 -3.54
C HIS A 227 14.79 1.78 -4.30
N ASP A 228 14.57 3.04 -4.71
CA ASP A 228 15.62 4.01 -4.98
C ASP A 228 15.23 5.39 -4.40
N CYS A 229 16.21 6.16 -3.89
CA CYS A 229 15.99 7.52 -3.38
C CYS A 229 15.83 8.56 -4.52
N VAL A 230 16.17 8.18 -5.75
CA VAL A 230 15.92 8.89 -7.02
C VAL A 230 15.17 7.91 -7.95
N PRO A 231 13.89 7.62 -7.65
CA PRO A 231 13.15 6.59 -8.36
C PRO A 231 12.85 7.00 -9.80
N ASN A 232 12.56 6.01 -10.64
CA ASN A 232 12.09 6.23 -12.02
C ASN A 232 10.59 5.95 -12.19
N ALA A 233 9.91 5.43 -11.16
CA ALA A 233 8.46 5.28 -11.12
C ALA A 233 7.86 5.81 -9.82
N CYS A 234 6.60 6.21 -9.87
CA CYS A 234 5.84 6.68 -8.72
C CYS A 234 4.45 6.06 -8.69
N ARG A 235 4.01 5.70 -7.47
CA ARG A 235 2.66 5.24 -7.15
C ARG A 235 1.68 6.41 -7.13
N PHE A 236 0.49 6.21 -7.69
CA PHE A 236 -0.68 7.07 -7.63
C PHE A 236 -1.88 6.28 -7.11
N ASP A 237 -2.64 6.92 -6.22
CA ASP A 237 -3.87 6.38 -5.65
C ASP A 237 -5.02 7.32 -6.02
N TYR A 238 -5.94 6.85 -6.86
CA TYR A 238 -7.10 7.65 -7.30
C TYR A 238 -8.34 7.38 -6.42
N VAL A 239 -8.12 7.40 -5.10
CA VAL A 239 -9.16 7.22 -4.09
C VAL A 239 -10.11 8.42 -4.13
N ASP A 240 -11.40 8.17 -3.91
CA ASP A 240 -12.48 9.14 -3.85
C ASP A 240 -12.81 9.85 -5.18
N THR A 241 -12.37 9.31 -6.33
CA THR A 241 -12.57 9.90 -7.67
C THR A 241 -13.90 9.56 -8.35
N GLY A 242 -14.76 8.77 -7.69
CA GLY A 242 -16.07 8.38 -8.23
C GLY A 242 -16.08 7.04 -8.99
N ASP A 243 -14.91 6.49 -9.33
CA ASP A 243 -14.76 5.22 -10.05
C ASP A 243 -14.94 3.98 -9.14
N GLU A 244 -15.23 2.83 -9.75
CA GLU A 244 -15.37 1.52 -9.10
C GLU A 244 -14.01 0.95 -8.64
N HIS A 245 -12.90 1.50 -9.13
CA HIS A 245 -11.52 1.08 -8.88
C HIS A 245 -10.85 1.87 -7.74
N ASN A 246 -11.60 2.23 -6.69
CA ASN A 246 -11.17 3.14 -5.63
C ASN A 246 -10.00 2.63 -4.76
N THR A 247 -9.66 1.35 -4.90
CA THR A 247 -8.61 0.65 -4.15
C THR A 247 -7.47 0.18 -5.06
N ASP A 248 -7.53 0.48 -6.35
CA ASP A 248 -6.45 0.12 -7.28
C ASP A 248 -5.27 1.07 -7.10
N ILE A 249 -4.06 0.54 -7.25
CA ILE A 249 -2.85 1.35 -7.31
C ILE A 249 -2.32 1.42 -8.73
N VAL A 250 -1.81 2.58 -9.09
CA VAL A 250 -1.29 2.86 -10.43
C VAL A 250 0.15 3.32 -10.32
N PHE A 251 1.05 2.74 -11.11
CA PHE A 251 2.44 3.18 -11.21
C PHE A 251 2.68 3.86 -12.54
N ARG A 252 3.21 5.08 -12.48
CA ARG A 252 3.63 5.87 -13.64
C ARG A 252 5.13 6.12 -13.63
N LEU A 253 5.72 6.13 -14.81
CA LEU A 253 7.11 6.54 -14.97
C LEU A 253 7.30 8.03 -14.75
N ILE A 254 8.40 8.38 -14.09
CA ILE A 254 8.84 9.76 -13.84
C ILE A 254 9.69 10.27 -15.02
N GLU A 255 10.48 9.38 -15.61
CA GLU A 255 11.40 9.63 -16.72
C GLU A 255 11.31 8.50 -17.76
N ASP A 256 11.90 8.71 -18.93
CA ASP A 256 12.08 7.65 -19.91
C ASP A 256 12.99 6.55 -19.35
N VAL A 257 12.63 5.29 -19.58
CA VAL A 257 13.36 4.12 -19.08
C VAL A 257 13.74 3.21 -20.25
N PRO A 258 15.04 2.92 -20.48
CA PRO A 258 15.45 1.98 -21.52
C PRO A 258 15.10 0.54 -21.14
N ALA A 259 14.96 -0.32 -22.15
CA ALA A 259 14.77 -1.76 -21.95
C ALA A 259 15.88 -2.34 -21.05
N GLY A 260 15.50 -3.20 -20.11
CA GLY A 260 16.39 -3.85 -19.15
C GLY A 260 16.76 -3.04 -17.91
N LYS A 261 16.43 -1.74 -17.83
CA LYS A 261 16.64 -0.96 -16.61
C LYS A 261 15.62 -1.37 -15.54
N GLU A 262 16.07 -1.50 -14.30
CA GLU A 262 15.24 -1.75 -13.13
C GLU A 262 14.26 -0.61 -12.89
N ILE A 263 13.01 -0.94 -12.63
CA ILE A 263 12.00 0.00 -12.17
C ILE A 263 12.04 0.06 -10.65
N CYS A 264 12.36 1.24 -10.13
CA CYS A 264 12.42 1.49 -8.70
C CYS A 264 11.42 2.57 -8.32
N ILE A 265 10.83 2.40 -7.14
CA ILE A 265 9.95 3.38 -6.49
C ILE A 265 10.62 3.92 -5.23
N SER A 266 10.11 5.02 -4.68
CA SER A 266 10.52 5.42 -3.33
C SER A 266 9.53 4.91 -2.30
N TYR A 267 10.01 4.27 -1.23
CA TYR A 267 9.17 3.76 -0.14
C TYR A 267 8.67 4.88 0.80
N PHE A 268 9.21 6.08 0.64
CA PHE A 268 8.83 7.27 1.37
C PHE A 268 8.84 8.50 0.44
N ARG A 269 8.46 9.68 0.95
CA ARG A 269 8.59 10.94 0.20
C ARG A 269 10.05 11.21 -0.19
N ILE A 270 10.30 11.45 -1.48
CA ILE A 270 11.67 11.58 -2.03
C ILE A 270 12.45 12.76 -1.44
N GLY A 271 11.79 13.79 -0.90
CA GLY A 271 12.44 14.97 -0.32
C GLY A 271 13.10 14.78 1.06
N ARG A 272 13.06 13.58 1.66
CA ARG A 272 13.65 13.33 3.00
C ARG A 272 15.18 13.42 3.00
N ASP A 273 15.77 13.82 4.12
CA ASP A 273 17.22 13.90 4.36
C ASP A 273 17.88 12.52 4.48
N TYR A 274 19.20 12.46 4.30
CA TYR A 274 19.97 11.22 4.28
C TYR A 274 19.78 10.36 5.53
N CYS A 275 19.92 10.96 6.72
CA CYS A 275 19.84 10.27 8.00
C CYS A 275 18.45 9.67 8.20
N THR A 276 17.39 10.43 7.92
CA THR A 276 16.01 9.93 8.00
C THR A 276 15.76 8.80 7.02
N ARG A 277 16.22 8.90 5.76
CA ARG A 277 16.05 7.82 4.76
C ARG A 277 16.75 6.54 5.22
N LYS A 278 18.02 6.63 5.64
CA LYS A 278 18.80 5.48 6.12
C LYS A 278 18.13 4.80 7.32
N ARG A 279 17.64 5.60 8.28
CA ARG A 279 16.95 5.08 9.47
C ARG A 279 15.68 4.31 9.09
N ILE A 280 14.80 4.90 8.28
CA ILE A 280 13.56 4.24 7.83
C ILE A 280 13.87 2.91 7.13
N LEU A 281 14.82 2.90 6.19
CA LEU A 281 15.15 1.68 5.44
C LEU A 281 15.72 0.57 6.32
N MET A 282 16.48 0.91 7.36
CA MET A 282 17.00 -0.07 8.30
C MET A 282 15.92 -0.56 9.28
N GLU A 283 15.15 0.35 9.89
CA GLU A 283 14.15 0.02 10.91
C GLU A 283 12.94 -0.73 10.34
N ASP A 284 12.45 -0.29 9.18
CA ASP A 284 11.20 -0.80 8.60
C ASP A 284 11.46 -1.93 7.59
N TYR A 285 12.59 -1.88 6.85
CA TYR A 285 12.88 -2.80 5.75
C TYR A 285 14.16 -3.62 5.92
N GLY A 286 14.99 -3.34 6.93
CA GLY A 286 16.19 -4.12 7.23
C GLY A 286 17.34 -4.02 6.22
N PHE A 287 17.43 -2.94 5.42
CA PHE A 287 18.53 -2.79 4.45
C PHE A 287 19.11 -1.37 4.38
N THR A 288 20.32 -1.26 3.82
CA THR A 288 20.97 0.02 3.51
C THR A 288 20.90 0.30 2.02
N CYS A 289 20.36 1.45 1.61
CA CYS A 289 20.28 1.83 0.20
C CYS A 289 21.65 2.26 -0.35
N GLY A 290 22.08 1.61 -1.43
CA GLY A 290 23.30 1.91 -2.19
C GLY A 290 23.06 2.70 -3.48
N CYS A 291 21.97 3.48 -3.61
CA CYS A 291 21.76 4.33 -4.77
C CYS A 291 22.79 5.48 -4.86
N ASP A 292 22.92 6.10 -6.03
CA ASP A 292 23.93 7.13 -6.25
C ASP A 292 23.73 8.36 -5.38
N ARG A 293 22.48 8.73 -5.08
CA ARG A 293 22.18 9.79 -4.11
C ARG A 293 22.73 9.45 -2.72
N CYS A 294 22.48 8.24 -2.21
CA CYS A 294 22.99 7.82 -0.91
C CYS A 294 24.53 7.75 -0.87
N LYS A 295 25.18 7.32 -1.96
CA LYS A 295 26.65 7.32 -2.06
C LYS A 295 27.25 8.72 -2.01
N ILE A 296 26.62 9.68 -2.69
CA ILE A 296 27.07 11.08 -2.69
C ILE A 296 26.83 11.71 -1.32
N GLU A 297 25.60 11.61 -0.79
CA GLU A 297 25.22 12.24 0.48
C GLU A 297 25.94 11.65 1.70
N ALA A 298 26.38 10.38 1.64
CA ALA A 298 27.17 9.77 2.72
C ALA A 298 28.52 10.46 2.97
N ASN A 299 29.06 11.15 1.96
CA ASN A 299 30.33 11.86 2.05
C ASN A 299 30.16 13.35 2.38
N TRP A 300 28.92 13.83 2.55
CA TRP A 300 28.67 15.18 3.01
C TRP A 300 29.04 15.25 4.49
N GLY A 301 30.11 15.97 4.83
CA GLY A 301 30.44 16.24 6.23
C GLY A 301 29.29 16.99 6.92
N GLU A 302 29.24 16.94 8.26
CA GLU A 302 28.15 17.52 9.08
C GLU A 302 27.90 19.02 8.86
N ASN A 303 28.78 19.74 8.13
CA ASN A 303 28.76 21.19 7.93
C ASN A 303 28.77 21.68 6.47
N GLN A 304 28.50 20.86 5.45
CA GLN A 304 28.38 21.38 4.07
C GLN A 304 26.94 21.67 3.68
N GLY A 305 26.47 22.84 4.15
CA GLY A 305 25.17 23.44 3.85
C GLY A 305 25.08 24.17 2.51
N GLU A 306 25.91 23.84 1.52
CA GLU A 306 25.69 24.30 0.14
C GLU A 306 25.33 23.10 -0.72
N MET A 307 24.02 22.87 -0.88
CA MET A 307 23.50 22.03 -1.96
C MET A 307 24.06 22.57 -3.27
N ASN A 308 25.10 21.94 -3.80
CA ASN A 308 25.54 22.22 -5.17
C ASN A 308 24.35 21.89 -6.09
N SER A 309 23.72 22.94 -6.63
CA SER A 309 22.54 22.84 -7.50
C SER A 309 22.82 22.04 -8.78
N ASP A 310 24.08 21.78 -9.10
CA ASP A 310 24.48 21.00 -10.27
C ASP A 310 24.46 19.49 -10.06
N LEU A 311 24.28 19.00 -8.83
CA LEU A 311 24.18 17.56 -8.60
C LEU A 311 22.89 16.98 -9.23
N PRO A 312 22.96 15.86 -9.96
CA PRO A 312 21.79 15.30 -10.67
C PRO A 312 20.58 15.04 -9.77
N HIS A 313 20.80 14.53 -8.55
CA HIS A 313 19.72 14.26 -7.61
C HIS A 313 19.09 15.55 -7.04
N VAL A 314 19.84 16.65 -6.93
CA VAL A 314 19.29 17.96 -6.50
C VAL A 314 18.34 18.48 -7.57
N ARG A 315 18.74 18.44 -8.85
CA ARG A 315 17.88 18.81 -9.99
C ARG A 315 16.64 17.92 -10.08
N PHE A 316 16.79 16.62 -9.86
CA PHE A 316 15.66 15.69 -9.79
C PHE A 316 14.67 16.09 -8.70
N LEU A 317 15.13 16.37 -7.48
CA LEU A 317 14.25 16.76 -6.37
C LEU A 317 13.56 18.09 -6.62
N GLN A 318 14.27 19.10 -7.15
CA GLN A 318 13.68 20.40 -7.50
C GLN A 318 12.54 20.26 -8.53
N LYS A 319 12.70 19.35 -9.50
CA LYS A 319 11.67 19.09 -10.52
C LYS A 319 10.51 18.26 -9.98
N HIS A 320 10.80 17.23 -9.19
CA HIS A 320 9.86 16.16 -8.87
C HIS A 320 9.29 16.20 -7.45
N VAL A 321 9.69 17.12 -6.58
CA VAL A 321 9.05 17.34 -5.28
C VAL A 321 7.96 18.40 -5.41
N CYS A 322 6.76 18.09 -4.91
CA CYS A 322 5.65 19.02 -4.88
C CYS A 322 5.88 20.13 -3.84
N GLU A 323 5.82 21.39 -4.31
CA GLU A 323 6.04 22.60 -3.51
C GLU A 323 4.80 23.04 -2.70
N ARG A 324 3.64 22.38 -2.87
CA ARG A 324 2.46 22.70 -2.06
C ARG A 324 2.75 22.47 -0.58
N LYS A 325 2.32 23.44 0.25
CA LYS A 325 2.41 23.38 1.72
C LYS A 325 1.96 22.02 2.26
N ASN A 326 2.70 21.41 3.18
CA ASN A 326 2.35 20.11 3.78
C ASN A 326 2.20 18.92 2.79
N CYS A 327 2.60 19.05 1.52
CA CYS A 327 2.51 17.98 0.53
C CYS A 327 3.81 17.16 0.47
N ALA A 328 4.86 17.74 -0.14
CA ALA A 328 6.12 17.06 -0.45
C ALA A 328 5.95 15.69 -1.16
N GLY A 329 4.85 15.53 -1.91
CA GLY A 329 4.60 14.37 -2.76
C GLY A 329 5.50 14.36 -3.99
N THR A 330 5.55 13.23 -4.67
CA THR A 330 6.33 13.08 -5.91
C THR A 330 5.47 13.50 -7.10
N MET A 331 6.06 14.28 -7.99
CA MET A 331 5.47 14.78 -9.23
C MET A 331 5.92 13.89 -10.39
N ALA A 332 4.98 13.31 -11.14
CA ALA A 332 5.28 12.55 -12.36
C ALA A 332 4.46 13.09 -13.53
N PRO A 333 4.92 12.96 -14.79
CA PRO A 333 4.15 13.43 -15.94
C PRO A 333 2.77 12.76 -16.03
N LEU A 334 1.79 13.50 -16.55
CA LEU A 334 0.51 12.90 -16.95
C LEU A 334 0.75 11.82 -18.02
N PRO A 335 -0.16 10.83 -18.14
CA PRO A 335 -0.02 9.81 -19.17
C PRO A 335 0.04 10.47 -20.56
N PRO A 336 0.90 9.98 -21.46
CA PRO A 336 1.00 10.53 -22.81
C PRO A 336 -0.35 10.42 -23.54
N LYS A 337 -0.67 11.42 -24.35
CA LYS A 337 -1.81 11.40 -25.28
C LYS A 337 -1.27 11.21 -26.68
N ASP A 338 -1.72 10.18 -27.39
CA ASP A 338 -1.28 9.87 -28.77
C ASP A 338 0.26 9.82 -28.90
N ASP A 339 0.92 9.16 -27.94
CA ASP A 339 2.39 9.05 -27.81
C ASP A 339 3.16 10.38 -27.62
N VAL A 340 2.45 11.50 -27.41
CA VAL A 340 3.04 12.79 -27.09
C VAL A 340 3.28 12.89 -25.57
N PRO A 341 4.53 13.11 -25.11
CA PRO A 341 4.82 13.33 -23.70
C PRO A 341 4.09 14.54 -23.14
N SER A 342 3.59 14.43 -21.91
CA SER A 342 2.98 15.57 -21.24
C SER A 342 4.05 16.52 -20.69
N ASN A 343 3.86 17.82 -20.91
CA ASN A 343 4.58 18.90 -20.23
C ASN A 343 3.96 19.24 -18.87
N VAL A 344 2.97 18.46 -18.40
CA VAL A 344 2.29 18.66 -17.12
C VAL A 344 2.66 17.50 -16.18
N LEU A 345 3.13 17.86 -15.00
CA LEU A 345 3.35 16.94 -13.90
C LEU A 345 2.13 16.93 -12.97
N GLU A 346 1.78 15.76 -12.43
CA GLU A 346 0.78 15.57 -11.39
C GLU A 346 1.45 15.06 -10.10
N CYS A 347 1.06 15.66 -8.97
CA CYS A 347 1.49 15.21 -7.65
C CYS A 347 0.74 13.95 -7.22
N ASN A 348 1.46 12.89 -6.85
CA ASN A 348 0.85 11.65 -6.37
C ASN A 348 0.18 11.74 -4.99
N PHE A 349 0.43 12.84 -4.29
CA PHE A 349 -0.01 13.00 -2.91
C PHE A 349 -1.21 13.95 -2.78
N CYS A 350 -1.21 15.05 -3.55
CA CYS A 350 -2.25 16.08 -3.48
C CYS A 350 -2.99 16.35 -4.80
N GLY A 351 -2.61 15.68 -5.90
CA GLY A 351 -3.19 15.89 -7.22
C GLY A 351 -2.86 17.23 -7.88
N ASN A 352 -1.94 18.04 -7.32
CA ASN A 352 -1.54 19.31 -7.94
C ASN A 352 -0.94 19.09 -9.33
N LEU A 353 -1.29 19.96 -10.26
CA LEU A 353 -0.68 20.02 -11.58
C LEU A 353 0.41 21.13 -11.63
N LYS A 354 1.52 20.86 -12.34
CA LYS A 354 2.62 21.82 -12.58
C LYS A 354 3.09 21.68 -14.02
N GLU A 355 3.12 22.77 -14.77
CA GLU A 355 3.74 22.79 -16.11
C GLU A 355 5.27 22.84 -15.98
N ILE A 356 5.97 22.15 -16.89
CA ILE A 356 7.45 22.01 -16.94
C ILE A 356 8.06 23.03 -17.88
#